data_AF-A0A402B5V7-F1
#
_entry.id   AF-A0A402B5V7-F1
#
_cell.length_a   1.000
_cell.length_b   1.000
_cell.length_c   1.000
_cell.angle_alpha   90.00
_cell.angle_beta   90.00
_cell.angle_gamma   90.00
#
_symmetry.space_group_name_H-M   'P 1'
#
loop_
_entity.id
_entity.type
_entity.pdbx_description
1 polymer ?
#
loop_
_entity_poly.entity_id
_entity_poly.type
_entity_poly.pdbx_seq_one_letter_code
_entity_poly.pdbx_strand_id
1 'polypeptide(L)' 'MPGYRSNQLSNFSICYLMLIQAGVIGLLIAQSFANSTKVIILLASAALLTLGFLLFLMHMLYVRYKRKKHP' A
#
# COMPACT_ATOMS: atom_id res chain seq x y z
N MET A 1 7.12 28.95 -4.53
CA MET A 1 7.80 27.65 -4.66
C MET A 1 6.79 26.49 -4.59
N PRO A 2 6.32 25.93 -5.72
CA PRO A 2 5.34 24.83 -5.76
C PRO A 2 5.94 23.40 -5.71
N GLY A 3 7.27 23.24 -5.60
CA GLY A 3 7.95 21.94 -5.67
C GLY A 3 7.79 20.98 -4.48
N TYR A 4 7.31 21.45 -3.32
CA TYR A 4 7.11 20.59 -2.15
C TYR A 4 5.85 19.71 -2.24
N ARG A 5 4.81 20.17 -2.96
CA ARG A 5 3.48 19.55 -2.97
C ARG A 5 3.35 18.40 -3.97
N SER A 6 4.13 18.40 -5.05
CA SER A 6 4.17 17.30 -6.03
C SER A 6 4.97 16.11 -5.51
N ASN A 7 6.12 16.36 -4.87
CA ASN A 7 6.96 15.30 -4.31
C ASN A 7 6.27 14.52 -3.18
N GLN A 8 5.49 15.21 -2.33
CA GLN A 8 4.78 14.54 -1.23
C GLN A 8 3.71 13.57 -1.73
N LEU A 9 2.98 13.93 -2.79
CA LEU A 9 1.92 13.09 -3.38
C LEU A 9 2.51 11.89 -4.15
N SER A 10 3.67 12.09 -4.78
CA SER A 10 4.45 11.04 -5.44
C SER A 10 5.02 10.03 -4.42
N ASN A 11 5.66 10.53 -3.35
CA ASN A 11 6.22 9.68 -2.30
C ASN A 11 5.13 8.86 -1.58
N PHE A 12 3.97 9.45 -1.33
CA PHE A 12 2.83 8.73 -0.74
C PHE A 12 2.35 7.59 -1.65
N SER A 13 2.37 7.83 -2.97
CA SER A 13 1.95 6.84 -3.96
C SER A 13 2.92 5.67 -4.06
N ILE A 14 4.22 5.98 -4.04
CA ILE A 14 5.30 4.99 -4.01
C ILE A 14 5.20 4.14 -2.73
N CYS A 15 4.88 4.75 -1.58
CA CYS A 15 4.82 4.06 -0.30
C CYS A 15 3.76 2.96 -0.25
N TYR A 16 2.51 3.24 -0.67
CA TYR A 16 1.48 2.20 -0.68
C TYR A 16 1.76 1.12 -1.73
N LEU A 17 2.37 1.47 -2.88
CA LEU A 17 2.77 0.49 -3.89
C LEU A 17 3.84 -0.47 -3.35
N MET A 18 4.84 0.06 -2.65
CA MET A 18 5.87 -0.75 -2.01
C MET A 18 5.30 -1.69 -0.93
N LEU A 19 4.33 -1.22 -0.13
CA LEU A 19 3.66 -2.06 0.87
C LEU A 19 2.85 -3.20 0.22
N ILE A 20 2.11 -2.90 -0.85
CA ILE A 20 1.38 -3.92 -1.60
C ILE A 20 2.36 -4.92 -2.21
N GLN A 21 3.44 -4.46 -2.83
CA GLN A 21 4.47 -5.30 -3.42
C GLN A 21 5.12 -6.22 -2.37
N ALA A 22 5.51 -5.68 -1.22
CA ALA A 22 6.06 -6.45 -0.11
C ALA A 22 5.07 -7.52 0.39
N GLY A 23 3.79 -7.19 0.50
CA GLY A 23 2.74 -8.13 0.86
C GLY A 23 2.57 -9.26 -0.17
N VAL A 24 2.55 -8.95 -1.48
CA VAL A 24 2.47 -9.96 -2.54
C VAL A 24 3.69 -10.88 -2.54
N ILE A 25 4.90 -10.32 -2.39
CA ILE A 25 6.12 -11.10 -2.28
C ILE A 25 6.07 -12.02 -1.05
N GLY A 26 5.61 -11.51 0.10
CA GLY A 26 5.42 -12.31 1.30
C GLY A 26 4.47 -13.49 1.11
N LEU A 27 3.36 -13.30 0.38
CA LEU A 27 2.42 -14.39 0.02
C LEU A 27 3.08 -15.47 -0.86
N LEU A 28 3.90 -15.05 -1.82
CA LEU A 28 4.64 -15.98 -2.70
C LEU A 28 5.68 -16.76 -1.89
N ILE A 29 6.44 -16.08 -1.04
CA ILE A 29 7.45 -16.68 -0.16
C ILE A 29 6.79 -17.67 0.80
N ALA A 30 5.60 -17.37 1.33
CA ALA A 30 4.88 -18.25 2.26
C ALA A 30 4.62 -19.65 1.68
N GLN A 31 4.55 -19.81 0.35
CA GLN A 31 4.35 -21.12 -0.28
C GLN A 31 5.58 -22.03 -0.14
N SER A 32 6.76 -21.48 0.09
CA SER A 32 8.02 -22.22 0.20
C SER A 32 8.31 -22.73 1.62
N PHE A 33 7.50 -22.37 2.62
CA PHE A 33 7.74 -22.71 4.03
C PHE A 33 6.78 -23.78 4.56
N ALA A 34 7.21 -24.48 5.61
CA ALA A 34 6.40 -25.43 6.36
C ALA A 34 5.17 -24.77 7.02
N ASN A 35 4.13 -25.56 7.32
CA ASN A 35 2.81 -25.07 7.73
C ASN A 35 2.81 -24.05 8.88
N SER A 36 3.64 -24.23 9.91
CA SER A 36 3.70 -23.32 11.06
C SER A 36 4.25 -21.93 10.68
N THR A 37 5.35 -21.87 9.93
CA THR A 37 5.95 -20.61 9.46
C THR A 37 5.12 -19.98 8.34
N LYS A 38 4.49 -20.79 7.48
CA LYS A 38 3.58 -20.34 6.42
C LYS A 38 2.44 -19.48 6.96
N VAL A 39 1.79 -19.90 8.04
CA VAL A 39 0.67 -19.15 8.65
C VAL A 39 1.13 -17.78 9.15
N ILE A 40 2.31 -17.70 9.78
CA ILE A 40 2.87 -16.44 10.30
C ILE A 40 3.17 -15.48 9.13
N ILE A 41 3.83 -15.98 8.07
CA ILE A 41 4.16 -15.18 6.89
C ILE A 41 2.87 -14.73 6.18
N LEU A 42 1.87 -15.59 6.06
CA LEU A 42 0.57 -15.25 5.48
C LEU A 42 -0.13 -14.14 6.26
N LEU A 43 -0.16 -14.23 7.60
CA LEU A 43 -0.74 -13.19 8.45
C LEU A 43 -0.02 -11.85 8.31
N ALA A 44 1.31 -11.85 8.33
CA ALA A 44 2.11 -10.64 8.14
C ALA A 44 1.87 -10.02 6.75
N SER A 45 1.84 -10.86 5.71
CA SER A 45 1.60 -10.43 4.33
C SER A 45 0.20 -9.85 4.14
N ALA A 46 -0.81 -10.49 4.73
CA ALA A 46 -2.19 -10.01 4.72
C ALA A 46 -2.33 -8.65 5.44
N ALA A 47 -1.62 -8.45 6.55
CA ALA A 47 -1.60 -7.17 7.25
C ALA A 47 -0.97 -6.05 6.39
N LEU A 48 0.15 -6.34 5.72
CA LEU A 48 0.81 -5.39 4.80
C LEU A 48 -0.11 -5.02 3.62
N LEU A 49 -0.80 -5.98 3.03
CA LEU A 49 -1.76 -5.74 1.94
C LEU A 49 -2.94 -4.90 2.41
N THR A 50 -3.48 -5.19 3.60
CA THR A 50 -4.58 -4.43 4.19
C THR A 50 -4.17 -2.98 4.43
N LEU A 51 -2.97 -2.74 4.96
CA LEU A 51 -2.42 -1.40 5.19
C LEU A 51 -2.20 -0.65 3.87
N GLY A 52 -1.58 -1.30 2.87
CA GLY A 52 -1.36 -0.72 1.54
C GLY A 52 -2.68 -0.36 0.85
N PHE A 53 -3.69 -1.23 0.95
CA PHE A 53 -5.02 -0.97 0.39
C PHE A 53 -5.74 0.19 1.09
N LEU A 54 -5.63 0.29 2.41
CA LEU A 54 -6.21 1.40 3.18
C LEU A 54 -5.60 2.75 2.76
N LEU A 55 -4.27 2.80 2.59
CA LEU A 55 -3.57 3.99 2.11
C LEU A 55 -3.97 4.36 0.68
N PHE A 56 -4.11 3.37 -0.20
CA PHE A 56 -4.62 3.56 -1.56
C PHE A 56 -6.05 4.14 -1.55
N LEU A 57 -6.94 3.60 -0.73
CA LEU A 57 -8.31 4.08 -0.61
C LEU A 57 -8.37 5.53 -0.11
N MET A 58 -7.60 5.85 0.93
CA MET A 58 -7.47 7.22 1.45
C MET A 58 -6.96 8.18 0.38
N HIS A 59 -5.95 7.78 -0.40
CA HIS A 59 -5.45 8.56 -1.51
C HIS A 59 -6.52 8.78 -2.59
N MET A 60 -7.26 7.73 -2.96
CA MET A 60 -8.33 7.81 -3.95
C MET A 60 -9.44 8.80 -3.51
N LEU A 61 -9.84 8.73 -2.24
CA LEU A 61 -10.82 9.64 -1.64
C LEU A 61 -10.31 11.07 -1.62
N TYR A 62 -9.05 11.28 -1.25
CA TYR A 62 -8.41 12.60 -1.26
C TYR A 62 -8.39 13.22 -2.67
N VAL A 63 -7.99 12.43 -3.69
CA VAL A 63 -7.98 12.88 -5.09
C VAL A 63 -9.39 13.21 -5.57
N ARG A 64 -10.39 12.37 -5.27
CA ARG A 64 -11.81 12.64 -5.61
C ARG A 64 -12.33 13.90 -4.94
N TYR A 65 -12.04 14.09 -3.66
CA TYR A 65 -12.44 15.27 -2.90
C TYR A 65 -11.82 16.54 -3.49
N LYS A 66 -10.53 16.51 -3.83
CA LYS A 66 -9.83 17.65 -4.44
C LYS A 66 -10.39 18.02 -5.82
N ARG A 67 -10.75 17.04 -6.66
CA ARG A 67 -11.39 17.29 -7.97
C ARG A 67 -12.79 17.89 -7.83
N LYS A 68 -13.57 17.49 -6.83
CA LYS A 68 -14.91 18.06 -6.60
C LYS A 68 -14.91 19.50 -6.08
N LYS A 69 -13.81 19.95 -5.45
CA LYS A 69 -13.71 21.27 -4.83
C LYS A 69 -13.22 22.39 -5.77
N HIS A 70 -12.75 22.04 -6.97
CA HIS A 70 -12.41 22.97 -8.05
C HIS A 70 -13.00 22.45 -9.37
N PRO A 71 -14.31 22.68 -9.64
CA PRO A 71 -14.89 22.52 -10.97
C PRO A 71 -14.36 23.59 -11.94
#